data_AF-A0A7S1DNB0-F1
#
_entry.id   AF-A0A7S1DNB0-F1
#
_cell.length_a   1.000
_cell.length_b   1.000
_cell.length_c   1.000
_cell.angle_alpha   90.00
_cell.angle_beta   90.00
_cell.angle_gamma   90.00
#
_symmetry.space_group_name_H-M   'P 1'
#
loop_
_entity.id
_entity.type
_entity.pdbx_description
1 polymer ?
#
loop_
_entity_poly.entity_id
_entity_poly.type
_entity_poly.pdbx_seq_one_letter_code
_entity_poly.pdbx_strand_id
1 'polypeptide(L)'
;DHRGAVGADKLMGDGAGILIQIPDEYYREEMARQGIQLPPPGEYGVGMIFLPKEHASRLACEQELARAIKAEGQVLLGWRDVPVDRDMPMSPTVREKEPVIRQIFIGRGPDIIVPDALERKLY
;
A
#
# COMPACT_ATOMS: atom_id res chain seq x y z
N ASP A 1 -21.54 -5.24 -17.29
CA ASP A 1 -21.66 -4.01 -16.51
C ASP A 1 -22.36 -2.91 -17.29
N HIS A 2 -23.28 -2.19 -16.65
CA HIS A 2 -24.18 -1.22 -17.30
C HIS A 2 -23.72 0.25 -17.14
N ARG A 3 -22.58 0.51 -16.48
CA ARG A 3 -22.11 1.87 -16.15
C ARG A 3 -20.61 2.12 -16.32
N GLY A 4 -19.81 1.12 -16.71
CA GLY A 4 -18.40 1.32 -17.07
C GLY A 4 -18.26 1.48 -18.57
N ALA A 5 -17.41 2.40 -19.05
CA ALA A 5 -16.99 2.31 -20.43
C ALA A 5 -16.05 1.10 -20.51
N VAL A 6 -16.30 0.27 -21.51
CA VAL A 6 -15.38 -0.79 -21.89
C VAL A 6 -14.56 -0.18 -23.02
N GLY A 7 -13.23 -0.24 -22.91
CA GLY A 7 -12.35 0.18 -24.00
C GLY A 7 -12.60 -0.63 -25.28
N ALA A 8 -11.84 -0.36 -26.35
CA ALA A 8 -11.91 -1.19 -27.56
C ALA A 8 -11.60 -2.68 -27.30
N ASP A 9 -10.88 -2.97 -26.21
CA ASP A 9 -10.68 -4.30 -25.65
C ASP A 9 -11.70 -4.57 -24.52
N LYS A 10 -12.42 -5.68 -24.62
CA LYS A 10 -13.42 -6.10 -23.62
C LYS A 10 -12.83 -6.37 -22.23
N LEU A 11 -11.52 -6.59 -22.14
CA LEU A 11 -10.79 -6.80 -20.89
C LEU A 11 -10.16 -5.51 -20.34
N MET A 12 -10.42 -4.36 -20.97
CA MET A 12 -9.98 -3.05 -20.51
C MET A 12 -11.17 -2.31 -19.88
N GLY A 13 -11.20 -2.28 -18.55
CA GLY A 13 -12.10 -1.42 -17.79
C GLY A 13 -11.43 -0.10 -17.42
N ASP A 14 -12.22 0.96 -17.22
CA ASP A 14 -11.72 2.29 -16.83
C ASP A 14 -11.18 2.34 -15.39
N GLY A 15 -11.65 1.44 -14.52
CA GLY A 15 -11.24 1.33 -13.12
C GLY A 15 -12.40 0.98 -12.19
N ALA A 16 -12.08 0.25 -11.12
CA ALA A 16 -12.99 -0.05 -10.03
C ALA A 16 -12.20 0.00 -8.71
N GLY A 17 -12.86 0.37 -7.61
CA GLY A 17 -12.20 0.48 -6.31
C GLY A 17 -13.19 0.42 -5.17
N ILE A 18 -12.70 -0.04 -4.01
CA ILE A 18 -13.44 -0.07 -2.75
C ILE A 18 -12.53 0.47 -1.64
N LEU A 19 -13.07 1.35 -0.81
CA LEU A 19 -12.40 1.83 0.39
C LEU A 19 -13.05 1.16 1.60
N ILE A 20 -12.22 0.51 2.43
CA ILE A 20 -12.63 -0.09 3.69
C ILE A 20 -11.76 0.45 4.83
N GLN A 21 -12.22 0.27 6.06
CA GLN A 21 -11.39 0.49 7.24
C GLN A 21 -10.19 -0.45 7.26
N ILE A 22 -9.13 -0.08 7.99
CA ILE A 22 -7.93 -0.92 8.15
C ILE A 22 -8.36 -2.29 8.73
N PRO A 23 -8.15 -3.41 8.02
CA PRO A 23 -8.46 -4.74 8.52
C PRO A 23 -7.37 -5.21 9.50
N ASP A 24 -7.41 -4.68 10.72
CA ASP A 24 -6.36 -4.83 11.74
C ASP A 24 -5.96 -6.29 12.02
N GLU A 25 -6.94 -7.15 12.29
CA GLU A 25 -6.70 -8.58 12.59
C GLU A 25 -5.94 -9.27 11.45
N TYR A 26 -6.38 -9.07 10.21
CA TYR A 26 -5.72 -9.62 9.03
C TYR A 26 -4.27 -9.13 8.89
N TYR A 27 -4.03 -7.82 9.06
CA TYR A 27 -2.68 -7.29 8.93
C TYR A 27 -1.75 -7.74 10.05
N ARG A 28 -2.24 -7.91 11.28
CA ARG A 28 -1.43 -8.47 12.37
C ARG A 28 -0.94 -9.86 12.03
N GLU A 29 -1.83 -10.72 11.52
CA GLU A 29 -1.44 -12.07 11.11
C GLU A 29 -0.41 -12.06 9.97
N GLU A 30 -0.65 -11.27 8.92
CA GLU A 30 0.27 -11.23 7.77
C GLU A 30 1.64 -10.65 8.11
N MET A 31 1.70 -9.61 8.94
CA MET A 31 2.96 -9.00 9.33
C MET A 31 3.71 -9.88 10.35
N ALA A 32 2.99 -10.58 11.23
CA ALA A 32 3.60 -11.53 12.16
C ALA A 32 4.28 -12.70 11.43
N ARG A 33 3.73 -13.17 10.30
CA ARG A 33 4.39 -14.19 9.44
C ARG A 33 5.73 -13.72 8.88
N GLN A 34 5.95 -12.41 8.80
CA GLN A 34 7.21 -11.78 8.38
C GLN A 34 8.11 -11.40 9.56
N GLY A 35 7.73 -11.77 10.78
CA GLY A 35 8.46 -11.42 12.00
C GLY A 35 8.23 -9.99 12.50
N ILE A 36 7.21 -9.30 12.00
CA ILE A 36 6.89 -7.92 12.37
C ILE A 36 5.66 -7.92 13.28
N GLN A 37 5.85 -7.46 14.51
CA GLN A 37 4.73 -7.23 15.45
C GLN A 37 4.20 -5.81 15.27
N LEU A 38 2.94 -5.68 14.88
CA LEU A 38 2.30 -4.38 14.73
C LEU A 38 1.92 -3.78 16.10
N PRO A 39 2.07 -2.45 16.28
CA PRO A 39 1.51 -1.73 17.43
C PRO A 39 -0.01 -1.89 17.55
N PRO A 40 -0.63 -1.54 18.69
CA PRO A 40 -2.08 -1.50 18.86
C PRO A 40 -2.81 -0.70 17.75
N PRO A 41 -4.11 -0.98 17.52
CA PRO A 41 -4.88 -0.23 16.53
C PRO A 41 -4.86 1.27 16.86
N GLY A 42 -4.71 2.10 15.82
CA GLY A 42 -4.56 3.56 15.97
C GLY A 42 -3.12 4.02 16.26
N GLU A 43 -2.19 3.11 16.54
CA GLU A 43 -0.76 3.44 16.68
C GLU A 43 0.09 3.10 15.44
N TYR A 44 -0.56 2.59 14.40
CA TYR A 44 0.05 2.40 13.09
C TYR A 44 -0.92 2.79 11.97
N GLY A 45 -0.36 3.21 10.84
CA GLY A 45 -1.07 3.44 9.59
C GLY A 45 -0.55 2.55 8.47
N VAL A 46 -1.32 2.46 7.38
CA VAL A 46 -0.97 1.69 6.19
C VAL A 46 -1.08 2.57 4.96
N GLY A 47 -0.01 2.67 4.18
CA GLY A 47 -0.04 3.29 2.87
C GLY A 47 -0.19 2.24 1.77
N MET A 48 -1.11 2.44 0.82
CA MET A 48 -1.22 1.63 -0.40
C MET A 48 -0.42 2.32 -1.51
N ILE A 49 0.68 1.69 -1.96
CA ILE A 49 1.66 2.32 -2.85
C ILE A 49 1.72 1.57 -4.18
N PHE A 50 1.60 2.33 -5.27
CA PHE A 50 1.84 1.85 -6.63
C PHE A 50 3.27 2.20 -7.03
N LEU A 51 4.11 1.18 -7.17
CA LEU A 51 5.53 1.31 -7.44
C LEU A 51 5.88 0.93 -8.88
N PRO A 52 7.01 1.45 -9.41
CA PRO A 52 7.55 1.01 -10.68
C PRO A 52 7.81 -0.50 -10.75
N LYS A 53 7.66 -1.07 -11.94
CA LYS A 53 8.04 -2.47 -12.22
C LYS A 53 9.55 -2.68 -12.19
N GLU A 54 10.27 -1.72 -12.77
CA GLU A 54 11.73 -1.73 -12.85
C GLU A 54 12.31 -1.66 -11.42
N HIS A 55 13.25 -2.57 -11.15
CA HIS A 55 13.69 -2.87 -9.78
C HIS A 55 14.46 -1.72 -9.13
N ALA A 56 15.38 -1.08 -9.86
CA ALA A 56 16.17 0.03 -9.34
C ALA A 56 15.31 1.25 -9.04
N SER A 57 14.37 1.58 -9.94
CA SER A 57 13.39 2.65 -9.77
C SER A 57 12.49 2.38 -8.58
N ARG A 58 12.01 1.14 -8.42
CA ARG A 58 11.22 0.74 -7.24
C ARG A 58 12.02 0.94 -5.96
N LEU A 59 13.26 0.47 -5.91
CA LEU A 59 14.12 0.61 -4.74
C LEU A 59 14.37 2.08 -4.39
N ALA A 60 14.58 2.94 -5.41
CA ALA A 60 14.71 4.38 -5.20
C ALA A 60 13.44 4.99 -4.58
N CYS A 61 12.25 4.64 -5.07
CA CYS A 61 10.98 5.08 -4.49
C CYS A 61 10.80 4.62 -3.04
N GLU A 62 11.11 3.36 -2.74
CA GLU A 62 11.02 2.81 -1.37
C GLU A 62 11.97 3.52 -0.41
N GLN A 63 13.19 3.84 -0.87
CA GLN A 63 14.16 4.61 -0.09
C GLN A 63 13.70 6.04 0.18
N GLU A 64 13.11 6.71 -0.81
CA GLU A 64 12.55 8.06 -0.60
C GLU A 64 11.40 8.05 0.40
N LEU A 65 10.50 7.07 0.32
CA LEU A 65 9.42 6.91 1.29
C LEU A 65 9.97 6.66 2.70
N ALA A 66 10.97 5.78 2.84
CA ALA A 66 11.62 5.55 4.13
C ALA A 66 12.30 6.81 4.68
N ARG A 67 12.94 7.62 3.81
CA ARG A 67 13.52 8.92 4.19
C ARG A 67 12.47 9.89 4.67
N ALA A 68 11.35 10.03 3.95
CA ALA A 68 10.26 10.93 4.32
C ALA A 68 9.62 10.54 5.66
N ILE A 69 9.34 9.26 5.87
CA ILE A 69 8.80 8.73 7.14
C ILE A 69 9.71 9.10 8.31
N LYS A 70 11.01 8.89 8.15
CA LYS A 70 12.00 9.24 9.17
C LYS A 70 12.08 10.76 9.40
N ALA A 71 12.03 11.56 8.34
CA ALA A 71 12.07 13.02 8.44
C ALA A 71 10.85 13.58 9.19
N GLU A 72 9.69 12.92 9.05
CA GLU A 72 8.48 13.23 9.81
C GLU A 72 8.44 12.62 11.22
N GLY A 73 9.55 12.01 11.66
CA GLY A 73 9.70 11.43 13.00
C GLY A 73 8.91 10.14 13.21
N GLN A 74 8.41 9.50 12.15
CA GLN A 74 7.65 8.26 12.22
C GLN A 74 8.56 7.02 12.09
N VAL A 75 8.00 5.85 12.38
CA VAL A 75 8.74 4.58 12.34
C VAL A 75 8.28 3.73 11.17
N LEU A 76 9.19 3.40 10.25
CA LEU A 76 8.90 2.38 9.23
C LEU A 76 8.89 1.00 9.89
N LEU A 77 7.72 0.35 9.95
CA LEU A 77 7.57 -1.00 10.52
C LEU A 77 7.92 -2.08 9.50
N GLY A 78 7.56 -1.85 8.23
CA GLY A 78 7.90 -2.77 7.15
C GLY A 78 7.01 -2.61 5.92
N TRP A 79 7.19 -3.55 5.00
CA TRP A 79 6.50 -3.62 3.73
C TRP A 79 5.78 -4.95 3.58
N ARG A 80 4.65 -4.95 2.87
CA ARG A 80 3.92 -6.15 2.46
C ARG A 80 3.65 -6.08 0.97
N ASP A 81 4.00 -7.13 0.24
CA ASP A 81 3.56 -7.28 -1.14
C ASP A 81 2.06 -7.58 -1.17
N VAL A 82 1.30 -6.85 -1.97
CA VAL A 82 -0.14 -7.09 -2.11
C VAL A 82 -0.32 -8.31 -3.03
N PRO A 83 -0.96 -9.40 -2.56
CA PRO A 83 -1.26 -10.54 -3.41
C PRO A 83 -2.18 -10.09 -4.56
N VAL A 84 -1.75 -10.38 -5.78
CA VAL A 84 -2.52 -10.12 -7.00
C VAL A 84 -2.61 -11.42 -7.80
N ASP A 85 -3.80 -11.71 -8.33
CA ASP A 85 -3.98 -12.81 -9.26
C ASP A 85 -3.48 -12.41 -10.64
N ARG A 86 -2.30 -12.92 -11.01
CA ARG A 86 -1.70 -12.63 -12.33
C ARG A 86 -2.30 -13.49 -13.44
N ASP A 87 -2.97 -14.59 -13.12
CA ASP A 87 -3.58 -15.49 -14.09
C ASP A 87 -4.96 -15.00 -14.54
N MET A 88 -5.54 -14.05 -13.81
CA MET A 88 -6.79 -13.38 -14.18
C MET A 88 -6.69 -12.81 -15.62
N PRO A 89 -7.68 -13.10 -16.50
CA PRO A 89 -7.73 -12.54 -17.84
C PRO A 89 -7.76 -11.00 -17.81
N MET A 90 -6.75 -10.38 -18.43
CA MET A 90 -6.57 -8.94 -18.46
C MET A 90 -5.95 -8.53 -19.80
N SER A 91 -6.37 -7.38 -20.31
CA SER A 91 -5.81 -6.82 -21.54
C SER A 91 -4.26 -6.73 -21.45
N PRO A 92 -3.52 -7.15 -22.50
CA PRO A 92 -2.06 -7.04 -22.52
C PRO A 92 -1.56 -5.61 -22.25
N THR A 93 -2.26 -4.60 -22.77
CA THR A 93 -1.92 -3.18 -22.59
C THR A 93 -2.08 -2.73 -21.14
N VAL A 94 -3.10 -3.24 -20.43
CA VAL A 94 -3.30 -2.96 -19.01
C VAL A 94 -2.22 -3.66 -18.19
N ARG A 95 -1.95 -4.92 -18.51
CA ARG A 95 -0.88 -5.71 -17.87
C ARG A 95 0.48 -5.06 -18.04
N GLU A 96 0.79 -4.48 -19.20
CA GLU A 96 2.06 -3.76 -19.41
C GLU A 96 2.23 -2.57 -18.45
N LYS A 97 1.12 -1.87 -18.14
CA LYS A 97 1.11 -0.68 -17.29
C LYS A 97 0.87 -0.97 -15.80
N GLU A 98 0.55 -2.20 -15.42
CA GLU A 98 0.24 -2.56 -14.03
C GLU A 98 1.40 -2.17 -13.07
N PRO A 99 1.18 -1.47 -11.96
CA PRO A 99 2.25 -1.20 -11.02
C PRO A 99 2.60 -2.45 -10.20
N VAL A 100 3.74 -2.41 -9.52
CA VAL A 100 3.95 -3.29 -8.35
C VAL A 100 3.20 -2.67 -7.18
N ILE A 101 2.23 -3.38 -6.63
CA ILE A 101 1.41 -2.88 -5.53
C ILE A 101 1.98 -3.39 -4.22
N ARG A 102 2.37 -2.47 -3.34
CA ARG A 102 2.85 -2.80 -1.99
C ARG A 102 2.14 -1.96 -0.94
N GLN A 103 2.06 -2.50 0.25
CA GLN A 103 1.62 -1.78 1.43
C GLN A 103 2.82 -1.45 2.31
N ILE A 104 2.87 -0.21 2.79
CA ILE A 104 3.86 0.25 3.75
C ILE A 104 3.20 0.44 5.12
N PHE A 105 3.82 -0.12 6.16
CA PHE A 105 3.32 -0.05 7.53
C PHE A 105 4.15 0.96 8.32
N ILE A 106 3.48 1.96 8.88
CA ILE A 106 4.12 3.11 9.54
C ILE A 106 3.60 3.18 10.97
N GLY A 107 4.49 3.05 11.94
CA GLY A 107 4.20 3.21 13.35
C GLY A 107 4.37 4.66 13.78
N ARG A 108 3.63 5.01 14.83
CA ARG A 108 3.72 6.30 15.50
C ARG A 108 5.14 6.57 16.01
N GLY A 109 5.64 7.76 15.72
CA GLY A 109 6.87 8.29 16.32
C GLY A 109 6.79 8.48 17.84
N PRO A 110 7.93 8.44 18.56
CA PRO A 110 7.96 8.55 20.02
C PRO A 110 7.37 9.89 20.54
N ASP A 111 7.44 10.96 19.75
CA ASP A 111 7.01 12.30 20.14
C ASP A 111 5.52 12.60 19.89
N ILE A 112 4.78 11.66 19.29
CA ILE A 112 3.34 11.83 19.01
C ILE A 112 2.53 11.29 20.19
N ILE A 113 1.88 12.16 20.95
CA ILE A 113 1.15 11.77 22.18
C ILE A 113 -0.36 11.55 21.91
N VAL A 114 -0.88 12.01 20.77
CA VAL A 114 -2.32 11.99 20.44
C VAL A 114 -2.57 11.12 19.20
N PRO A 115 -3.52 10.17 19.22
CA PRO A 115 -3.80 9.26 18.09
C PRO A 115 -4.07 9.97 16.75
N ASP A 116 -4.90 11.03 16.74
CA ASP A 116 -5.25 11.81 15.53
C ASP A 116 -4.03 12.50 14.87
N ALA A 117 -2.93 12.66 15.61
CA ALA A 117 -1.73 13.27 15.06
C ALA A 117 -0.98 12.32 14.10
N LEU A 118 -1.20 10.99 14.19
CA LEU A 118 -0.67 10.06 13.19
C LEU A 118 -1.38 10.24 11.85
N GLU A 119 -2.72 10.28 11.83
CA GLU A 119 -3.49 10.51 10.60
C GLU A 119 -3.09 11.82 9.91
N ARG A 120 -2.96 12.91 10.68
CA ARG A 120 -2.53 14.22 10.15
C ARG A 120 -1.10 14.23 9.62
N LYS A 121 -0.23 13.34 10.09
CA LYS A 121 1.16 13.22 9.63
C LYS A 121 1.30 12.30 8.42
N LEU A 122 0.31 11.43 8.17
CA LEU A 122 0.27 10.55 7.02
C LEU A 122 -0.39 11.18 5.79
N TYR A 123 -1.04 12.35 5.95
CA TYR A 123 -1.60 13.16 4.86
C TYR A 123 -0.55 14.11 4.28
#